data_AF-A0A2G6THE0-F1
#
_entry.id   AF-A0A2G6THE0-F1
#
_cell.length_a   1.000
_cell.length_b   1.000
_cell.length_c   1.000
_cell.angle_alpha   90.00
_cell.angle_beta   90.00
_cell.angle_gamma   90.00
#
_symmetry.space_group_name_H-M   'P 1'
#
loop_
_entity.id
_entity.type
_entity.pdbx_description
1 polymer ?
#
loop_
_entity_poly.entity_id
_entity_poly.type
_entity_poly.pdbx_seq_one_letter_code
_entity_poly.pdbx_strand_id
1 'polypeptide(L)'
;MNLSTFTYSGPEAVEMIKTTFPKTWEKEIADGKIFIKGLMKYYNLSAKEAFERYLKSNGCPANSIATLASLHLMLEQSKTSHEIQKLEEEQLAYGNQLVALEQSTISYEDKKTLRSHYITKQNELQKRINELILQLPVIGSETISVRTDLFG
;
A
#
# COMPACT_ATOMS: atom_id res chain seq x y z
N MET A 1 25.01 10.37 -6.25
CA MET A 1 24.78 9.90 -4.87
C MET A 1 23.97 8.61 -4.94
N ASN A 2 24.26 7.59 -4.12
CA ASN A 2 23.48 6.33 -4.06
C ASN A 2 22.56 6.35 -2.83
N LEU A 3 21.50 5.52 -2.82
CA LEU A 3 20.55 5.44 -1.70
C LEU A 3 21.25 5.15 -0.37
N SER A 4 22.26 4.27 -0.40
CA SER A 4 23.11 3.89 0.74
C SER A 4 24.03 5.02 1.25
N THR A 5 24.10 6.15 0.54
CA THR A 5 24.96 7.30 0.88
C THR A 5 24.14 8.56 1.16
N PHE A 6 22.81 8.49 1.12
CA PHE A 6 21.95 9.63 1.47
C PHE A 6 21.84 9.73 2.99
N THR A 7 22.03 10.93 3.53
CA THR A 7 22.20 11.17 4.97
C THR A 7 20.98 10.83 5.82
N TYR A 8 19.80 10.81 5.22
CA TYR A 8 18.53 10.66 5.93
C TYR A 8 17.82 9.36 5.55
N SER A 9 17.13 8.77 6.52
CA SER A 9 16.21 7.66 6.31
C SER A 9 14.86 8.13 5.76
N GLY A 10 14.07 7.18 5.25
CA GLY A 10 12.69 7.43 4.80
C GLY A 10 11.79 8.09 5.86
N PRO A 11 11.72 7.55 7.09
CA PRO A 11 10.95 8.16 8.17
C PRO A 11 11.42 9.56 8.55
N GLU A 12 12.74 9.78 8.64
CA GLU A 12 13.30 11.11 8.91
C GLU A 12 12.92 12.10 7.79
N ALA A 13 12.94 11.66 6.54
CA ALA A 13 12.51 12.47 5.41
C ALA A 13 11.04 12.87 5.52
N VAL A 14 10.15 11.95 5.92
CA VAL A 14 8.73 12.27 6.15
C VAL A 14 8.56 13.32 7.24
N GLU A 15 9.24 13.15 8.38
CA GLU A 15 9.13 14.11 9.49
C GLU A 15 9.73 15.48 9.15
N MET A 16 10.81 15.52 8.37
CA MET A 16 11.37 16.77 7.86
C MET A 16 10.39 17.50 6.94
N ILE A 17 9.70 16.81 6.03
CA ILE A 17 8.69 17.42 5.16
C ILE A 17 7.50 17.93 5.98
N LYS A 18 6.98 17.15 6.94
CA LYS A 18 5.89 17.60 7.82
C LYS A 18 6.27 18.83 8.63
N THR A 19 7.51 18.89 9.13
CA THR A 19 8.00 20.03 9.91
C THR A 19 8.20 21.27 9.05
N THR A 20 8.73 21.10 7.83
CA THR A 20 9.05 22.21 6.92
C THR A 20 7.81 22.76 6.23
N PHE A 21 6.86 21.89 5.86
CA PHE A 21 5.66 22.21 5.10
C PHE A 21 4.38 21.71 5.80
N PRO A 22 4.09 22.14 7.04
CA PRO A 22 3.04 21.52 7.88
C PRO A 22 1.63 21.57 7.28
N LYS A 23 1.34 22.54 6.40
CA LYS A 23 0.04 22.69 5.73
C LYS A 23 -0.02 22.05 4.34
N THR A 24 1.13 21.71 3.75
CA THR A 24 1.21 21.26 2.35
C THR A 24 2.02 19.99 2.16
N TRP A 25 2.48 19.36 3.24
CA TRP A 25 3.33 18.16 3.18
C TRP A 25 2.69 17.04 2.36
N GLU A 26 1.37 16.85 2.44
CA GLU A 26 0.65 15.84 1.64
C GLU A 26 0.80 16.09 0.14
N LYS A 27 0.76 17.37 -0.27
CA LYS A 27 0.97 17.78 -1.65
C LYS A 27 2.42 17.57 -2.08
N GLU A 28 3.39 17.92 -1.24
CA GLU A 28 4.82 17.67 -1.51
C GLU A 28 5.09 16.17 -1.72
N ILE A 29 4.46 15.32 -0.91
CA ILE A 29 4.52 13.87 -1.08
C ILE A 29 3.82 13.42 -2.37
N ALA A 30 2.63 13.94 -2.68
CA ALA A 30 1.90 13.58 -3.88
C ALA A 30 2.68 13.95 -5.16
N ASP A 31 3.25 15.16 -5.20
CA ASP A 31 4.07 15.64 -6.31
C ASP A 31 5.35 14.79 -6.44
N GLY A 32 6.00 14.45 -5.33
CA GLY A 32 7.14 13.53 -5.31
C GLY A 32 6.78 12.11 -5.79
N LYS A 33 5.61 11.58 -5.43
CA LYS A 33 5.10 10.29 -5.95
C LYS A 33 4.88 10.34 -7.46
N ILE A 34 4.26 11.41 -7.98
CA ILE A 34 4.04 11.62 -9.41
C ILE A 34 5.39 11.65 -10.14
N PHE A 35 6.35 12.38 -9.58
CA PHE A 35 7.70 12.47 -10.14
C PHE A 35 8.40 11.11 -10.23
N ILE A 36 8.42 10.34 -9.14
CA ILE A 36 9.02 8.99 -9.14
C ILE A 36 8.32 8.09 -10.16
N LYS A 37 6.98 8.07 -10.19
CA LYS A 37 6.20 7.29 -11.17
C LYS A 37 6.53 7.70 -12.61
N GLY A 38 6.73 8.99 -12.86
CA GLY A 38 7.16 9.50 -14.16
C GLY A 38 8.51 8.92 -14.58
N LEU A 39 9.50 8.92 -13.67
CA LEU A 39 10.82 8.33 -13.90
C LEU A 39 10.75 6.80 -14.10
N MET A 40 9.97 6.10 -13.28
CA MET A 40 9.73 4.66 -13.42
C MET A 40 9.20 4.34 -14.81
N LYS A 41 8.19 5.08 -15.29
CA LYS A 41 7.57 4.87 -16.60
C LYS A 41 8.51 5.21 -17.75
N TYR A 42 9.22 6.33 -17.67
CA TYR A 42 10.08 6.80 -18.76
C TYR A 42 11.31 5.90 -18.95
N TYR A 43 11.90 5.43 -17.85
CA TYR A 43 13.13 4.64 -17.89
C TYR A 43 12.92 3.13 -17.67
N ASN A 44 11.67 2.69 -17.47
CA ASN A 44 11.32 1.31 -17.10
C ASN A 44 12.09 0.82 -15.86
N LEU A 45 12.04 1.60 -14.79
CA LEU A 45 12.78 1.38 -13.55
C LEU A 45 11.84 1.05 -12.39
N SER A 46 12.33 0.32 -11.39
CA SER A 46 11.68 0.24 -10.08
C SER A 46 11.68 1.60 -9.38
N ALA A 47 10.83 1.77 -8.36
CA ALA A 47 10.76 3.02 -7.60
C ALA A 47 12.11 3.39 -6.95
N LYS A 48 12.86 2.41 -6.46
CA LYS A 48 14.20 2.61 -5.87
C LYS A 48 15.21 3.07 -6.92
N GLU A 49 15.27 2.39 -8.06
CA GLU A 49 16.18 2.74 -9.16
C GLU A 49 15.86 4.11 -9.76
N ALA A 50 14.57 4.44 -9.88
CA ALA A 50 14.12 5.75 -10.32
C ALA A 50 14.63 6.87 -9.40
N PHE A 51 14.53 6.68 -8.08
CA PHE A 51 15.07 7.63 -7.12
C PHE A 51 16.61 7.70 -7.12
N GLU A 52 17.30 6.57 -7.22
CA GLU A 52 18.77 6.56 -7.34
C GLU A 52 19.24 7.29 -8.61
N ARG A 53 18.53 7.14 -9.71
CA ARG A 53 18.79 7.88 -10.94
C ARG A 53 18.61 9.39 -10.74
N TYR A 54 17.56 9.79 -10.04
CA TYR A 54 17.33 11.18 -9.68
C TYR A 54 18.49 11.74 -8.82
N LEU A 55 18.94 11.00 -7.80
CA LEU A 55 20.08 11.37 -6.96
C LEU A 55 21.41 11.48 -7.72
N LYS A 56 21.58 10.74 -8.82
CA LYS A 56 22.76 10.81 -9.68
C LYS A 56 22.73 12.00 -10.64
N SER A 57 21.56 12.56 -10.91
CA SER A 57 21.36 13.63 -11.90
C SER A 57 21.47 15.04 -11.29
N ASN A 58 22.17 15.21 -10.17
CA ASN A 58 22.27 16.45 -9.39
C ASN A 58 20.93 17.00 -8.90
N GLY A 59 20.11 16.12 -8.30
CA GLY A 59 18.89 16.55 -7.61
C GLY A 59 19.19 17.58 -6.51
N CYS A 60 18.33 18.61 -6.39
CA CYS A 60 18.39 19.56 -5.28
C CYS A 60 18.22 18.81 -3.95
N PRO A 61 19.00 19.12 -2.88
CA PRO A 61 18.89 18.46 -1.58
C PRO A 61 17.47 18.48 -1.00
N ALA A 62 16.78 19.63 -1.07
CA ALA A 62 15.41 19.76 -0.57
C ALA A 62 14.43 18.84 -1.33
N ASN A 63 14.51 18.84 -2.66
CA ASN A 63 13.68 17.96 -3.50
C ASN A 63 14.04 16.48 -3.28
N SER A 64 15.29 16.18 -2.93
CA SER A 64 15.73 14.81 -2.62
C SER A 64 15.12 14.29 -1.32
N ILE A 65 14.94 15.15 -0.32
CA ILE A 65 14.22 14.80 0.91
C ILE A 65 12.74 14.55 0.63
N ALA A 66 12.06 15.43 -0.12
CA ALA A 66 10.65 15.24 -0.48
C ALA A 66 10.42 13.96 -1.31
N THR A 67 11.32 13.71 -2.26
CA THR A 67 11.28 12.50 -3.10
C THR A 67 11.60 11.25 -2.29
N LEU A 68 12.51 11.29 -1.32
CA LEU A 68 12.80 10.18 -0.41
C LEU A 68 11.60 9.85 0.49
N ALA A 69 10.95 10.87 1.05
CA ALA A 69 9.73 10.71 1.85
C ALA A 69 8.61 10.07 1.01
N SER A 70 8.48 10.50 -0.24
CA SER A 70 7.53 9.92 -1.21
C SER A 70 7.83 8.46 -1.52
N LEU A 71 9.09 8.13 -1.79
CA LEU A 71 9.55 6.76 -2.03
C LEU A 71 9.24 5.86 -0.82
N HIS A 72 9.55 6.31 0.39
CA HIS A 72 9.28 5.55 1.61
C HIS A 72 7.80 5.20 1.74
N LEU A 73 6.92 6.19 1.58
CA LEU A 73 5.47 5.98 1.67
C LEU A 73 4.92 5.11 0.53
N MET A 74 5.49 5.17 -0.68
CA MET A 74 5.16 4.26 -1.77
C MET A 74 5.53 2.80 -1.43
N LEU A 75 6.70 2.59 -0.85
CA LEU A 75 7.18 1.24 -0.49
C LEU A 75 6.37 0.64 0.66
N GLU A 76 6.07 1.42 1.70
CA GLU A 76 5.21 0.97 2.80
C GLU A 76 3.80 0.67 2.31
N GLN A 77 3.20 1.54 1.48
CA GLN A 77 1.90 1.28 0.88
C GLN A 77 1.90 -0.01 0.05
N SER A 78 2.92 -0.22 -0.79
CA SER A 78 3.03 -1.44 -1.60
C SER A 78 3.18 -2.70 -0.73
N LYS A 79 3.92 -2.62 0.37
CA LYS A 79 4.11 -3.74 1.31
C LYS A 79 2.79 -4.09 1.98
N THR A 80 2.07 -3.09 2.50
CA THR A 80 0.76 -3.27 3.13
C THR A 80 -0.26 -3.82 2.15
N SER A 81 -0.32 -3.31 0.92
CA SER A 81 -1.19 -3.85 -0.13
C SER A 81 -0.89 -5.31 -0.45
N HIS A 82 0.38 -5.71 -0.49
CA HIS A 82 0.74 -7.11 -0.69
C HIS A 82 0.31 -7.99 0.48
N GLU A 83 0.46 -7.52 1.73
CA GLU A 83 -0.01 -8.26 2.91
C GLU A 83 -1.53 -8.45 2.88
N ILE A 84 -2.29 -7.40 2.53
CA ILE A 84 -3.75 -7.48 2.35
C ILE A 84 -4.10 -8.54 1.31
N GLN A 85 -3.45 -8.52 0.13
CA GLN A 85 -3.72 -9.49 -0.92
C GLN A 85 -3.50 -10.94 -0.45
N LYS A 86 -2.43 -11.21 0.29
CA LYS A 86 -2.17 -12.55 0.84
C LYS A 86 -3.26 -12.99 1.81
N LEU A 87 -3.73 -12.07 2.67
CA LEU A 87 -4.80 -12.35 3.63
C LEU A 87 -6.14 -12.60 2.91
N GLU A 88 -6.43 -11.87 1.83
CA GLU A 88 -7.61 -12.10 0.98
C GLU A 88 -7.56 -13.47 0.29
N GLU A 89 -6.39 -13.86 -0.23
CA GLU A 89 -6.17 -15.19 -0.81
C GLU A 89 -6.39 -16.30 0.23
N GLU A 90 -5.90 -16.12 1.46
CA GLU A 90 -6.12 -17.07 2.56
C GLU A 90 -7.59 -17.11 3.01
N GLN A 91 -8.25 -15.95 3.09
CA GLN A 91 -9.67 -15.86 3.44
C GLN A 91 -10.56 -16.56 2.41
N LEU A 92 -10.21 -16.44 1.13
CA LEU A 92 -10.86 -17.16 0.03
C LEU A 92 -10.64 -18.67 0.15
N ALA A 93 -9.42 -19.11 0.49
CA ALA A 93 -9.13 -20.53 0.70
C ALA A 93 -10.01 -21.14 1.81
N TYR A 94 -10.19 -20.44 2.93
CA TYR A 94 -11.12 -20.86 3.99
C TYR A 94 -12.58 -20.88 3.52
N GLY A 95 -12.98 -19.93 2.66
CA GLY A 95 -14.30 -19.93 2.03
C GLY A 95 -14.54 -21.18 1.17
N ASN A 96 -13.54 -21.55 0.37
CA ASN A 96 -13.58 -22.76 -0.44
C ASN A 96 -13.65 -24.04 0.42
N GLN A 97 -12.90 -24.08 1.53
CA GLN A 97 -12.97 -25.19 2.49
C GLN A 97 -14.36 -25.31 3.14
N LEU A 98 -15.02 -24.19 3.42
CA LEU A 98 -16.38 -24.18 3.95
C LEU A 98 -17.38 -24.73 2.93
N VAL A 99 -17.28 -24.31 1.66
CA VAL A 99 -18.11 -24.87 0.58
C VAL A 99 -17.91 -26.39 0.43
N ALA A 100 -16.66 -26.84 0.43
CA ALA A 100 -16.33 -28.26 0.35
C ALA A 100 -16.85 -29.05 1.57
N LEU A 101 -16.78 -28.46 2.77
CA LEU A 101 -17.32 -29.05 4.00
C LEU A 101 -18.82 -29.28 3.89
N GLU A 102 -19.58 -28.31 3.36
CA GLU A 102 -21.03 -28.45 3.21
C GLU A 102 -21.39 -29.59 2.25
N GLN A 103 -20.59 -29.81 1.21
CA GLN A 103 -20.78 -30.88 0.22
C GLN A 103 -20.28 -32.26 0.67
N SER A 104 -19.52 -32.33 1.76
CA SER A 104 -18.95 -33.59 2.25
C SER A 104 -19.98 -34.53 2.91
N THR A 105 -19.62 -35.80 3.08
CA THR A 105 -20.45 -36.81 3.78
C THR A 105 -20.17 -36.86 5.29
N ILE A 106 -19.45 -35.87 5.83
CA ILE A 106 -19.07 -35.78 7.24
C ILE A 106 -20.33 -35.64 8.12
N SER A 107 -20.26 -36.12 9.37
CA SER A 107 -21.35 -36.02 10.34
C SER A 107 -21.77 -34.57 10.59
N TYR A 108 -23.04 -34.37 10.97
CA TYR A 108 -23.57 -33.03 11.22
C TYR A 108 -22.80 -32.28 12.32
N GLU A 109 -22.44 -32.97 13.41
CA GLU A 109 -21.72 -32.34 14.54
C GLU A 109 -20.28 -31.98 14.19
N ASP A 110 -19.60 -32.81 13.40
CA ASP A 110 -18.25 -32.49 12.91
C ASP A 110 -18.30 -31.32 11.93
N LYS A 111 -19.31 -31.28 11.03
CA LYS A 111 -19.54 -30.12 10.15
C LYS A 111 -19.78 -28.84 10.93
N LYS A 112 -20.58 -28.89 12.00
CA LYS A 112 -20.83 -27.73 12.85
C LYS A 112 -19.53 -27.20 13.49
N THR A 113 -18.69 -28.09 13.98
CA THR A 113 -17.40 -27.74 14.59
C THR A 113 -16.45 -27.11 13.56
N LEU A 114 -16.29 -27.76 12.41
CA LEU A 114 -15.42 -27.27 11.34
C LEU A 114 -15.93 -25.96 10.73
N ARG A 115 -17.25 -25.81 10.56
CA ARG A 115 -17.87 -24.57 10.11
C ARG A 115 -17.55 -23.41 11.05
N SER A 116 -17.70 -23.63 12.36
CA SER A 116 -17.36 -22.63 13.37
C SER A 116 -15.88 -22.22 13.27
N HIS A 117 -14.99 -23.19 13.10
CA HIS A 117 -13.56 -22.95 12.93
C HIS A 117 -13.25 -22.09 11.70
N TYR A 118 -13.75 -22.47 10.52
CA TYR A 118 -13.51 -21.72 9.27
C TYR A 118 -14.08 -20.31 9.31
N ILE A 119 -15.31 -20.14 9.83
CA ILE A 119 -15.91 -18.80 10.00
C ILE A 119 -15.07 -17.94 10.94
N THR A 120 -14.60 -18.51 12.05
CA THR A 120 -13.73 -17.78 13.00
C THR A 120 -12.45 -17.31 12.31
N LYS A 121 -11.80 -18.17 11.52
CA LYS A 121 -10.60 -17.82 10.77
C LYS A 121 -10.86 -16.72 9.72
N GLN A 122 -11.96 -16.81 8.98
CA GLN A 122 -12.33 -15.76 8.02
C GLN A 122 -12.56 -14.40 8.70
N ASN A 123 -13.17 -14.40 9.89
CA ASN A 123 -13.39 -13.17 10.67
C ASN A 123 -12.09 -12.58 11.22
N GLU A 124 -11.17 -13.43 11.70
CA GLU A 124 -9.83 -13.00 12.14
C GLU A 124 -9.06 -12.35 11.00
N LEU A 125 -9.06 -12.97 9.82
CA LEU A 125 -8.42 -12.43 8.62
C LEU A 125 -9.07 -11.10 8.18
N GLN A 126 -10.40 -11.01 8.17
CA GLN A 126 -11.10 -9.77 7.84
C GLN A 126 -10.74 -8.63 8.80
N LYS A 127 -10.69 -8.94 10.10
CA LYS A 127 -10.29 -7.95 11.12
C LYS A 127 -8.88 -7.45 10.84
N ARG A 128 -7.94 -8.34 10.52
CA ARG A 128 -6.56 -7.99 10.19
C ARG A 128 -6.47 -7.13 8.92
N ILE A 129 -7.22 -7.48 7.87
CA ILE A 129 -7.31 -6.67 6.65
C ILE A 129 -7.79 -5.26 6.97
N ASN A 130 -8.85 -5.13 7.78
CA ASN A 130 -9.38 -3.82 8.18
C ASN A 130 -8.35 -2.99 8.96
N GLU A 131 -7.59 -3.61 9.87
CA GLU A 131 -6.50 -2.95 10.59
C GLU A 131 -5.41 -2.42 9.64
N LEU A 132 -5.02 -3.20 8.64
CA LEU A 132 -4.03 -2.80 7.64
C LEU A 132 -4.53 -1.67 6.74
N ILE A 133 -5.80 -1.71 6.32
CA ILE A 133 -6.42 -0.63 5.53
C ILE A 133 -6.40 0.69 6.31
N LEU A 134 -6.71 0.66 7.60
CA LEU A 134 -6.70 1.86 8.46
C LEU A 134 -5.29 2.43 8.68
N GLN A 135 -4.24 1.62 8.53
CA GLN A 135 -2.86 2.06 8.65
C GLN A 135 -2.32 2.70 7.36
N LEU A 136 -3.01 2.56 6.23
CA LEU A 136 -2.58 3.16 4.97
C LEU A 136 -2.68 4.69 5.08
N PRO A 137 -1.57 5.43 4.85
CA PRO A 137 -1.62 6.87 4.87
C PRO A 137 -2.50 7.37 3.70
N VAL A 138 -3.58 8.05 4.03
CA VAL A 138 -4.39 8.80 3.05
C VAL A 138 -3.58 10.04 2.68
N ILE A 139 -3.15 10.14 1.42
CA ILE A 139 -2.36 11.27 0.93
C ILE A 139 -3.08 11.87 -0.26
N GLY A 140 -3.75 13.00 -0.03
CA GLY A 140 -4.59 13.68 -0.99
C GLY A 140 -5.95 13.03 -1.19
N SER A 141 -6.97 13.84 -1.46
CA SER A 141 -8.25 13.37 -1.99
C SER A 141 -8.17 13.40 -3.52
N GLU A 142 -8.07 12.25 -4.17
CA GLU A 142 -8.47 12.16 -5.57
C GLU A 142 -9.98 12.36 -5.61
N THR A 143 -10.42 13.51 -6.11
CA THR A 143 -11.84 13.74 -6.38
C THR A 143 -12.23 12.88 -7.58
N ILE A 144 -12.76 11.69 -7.34
CA ILE A 144 -13.33 10.86 -8.41
C ILE A 144 -14.63 11.54 -8.86
N SER A 145 -14.58 12.31 -9.93
CA SER A 145 -15.79 12.76 -10.63
C SER A 145 -16.38 11.59 -11.41
N VAL A 146 -17.33 10.88 -10.81
CA VAL A 146 -18.10 9.85 -11.52
C VAL A 146 -19.00 10.56 -12.53
N ARG A 147 -18.67 10.47 -13.83
CA ARG A 147 -19.60 10.84 -14.91
C ARG A 147 -20.60 9.70 -15.09
N THR A 148 -21.83 9.90 -14.60
CA THR A 148 -22.97 9.02 -14.88
C THR A 148 -23.70 9.48 -16.14
N ASP A 149 -22.99 9.57 -17.28
CA ASP A 149 -23.58 10.03 -18.55
C ASP A 149 -23.78 8.87 -19.55
N LEU A 150 -24.26 7.72 -19.08
CA LEU A 150 -24.57 6.56 -19.94
C LEU A 150 -26.08 6.25 -20.05
N PHE A 151 -26.95 7.13 -19.58
CA PHE A 151 -28.41 7.01 -19.74
C PHE A 151 -29.08 8.36 -20.02
N GLY A 152 -28.65 9.06 -21.07
CA GLY A 152 -29.29 10.26 -21.61
C GLY A 152 -29.56 10.13 -23.10
#